data_AF-A0A7V5JI77-F1
#
_entry.id   AF-A0A7V5JI77-F1
#
_cell.length_a   1.000
_cell.length_b   1.000
_cell.length_c   1.000
_cell.angle_alpha   90.00
_cell.angle_beta   90.00
_cell.angle_gamma   90.00
#
_symmetry.space_group_name_H-M   'P 1'
#
loop_
_entity.id
_entity.type
_entity.pdbx_description
1 polymer ?
#
loop_
_entity_poly.entity_id
_entity_poly.type
_entity_poly.pdbx_seq_one_letter_code
_entity_poly.pdbx_strand_id
1 'polypeptide(L)'
;MSIDRLADQQIRLYESRLKHIDELIEKARRGLDGHPERARHEKTLADIIARRDRLQVKLDELRLENPENWDEEIEKAGLMGIWDIIAQDLEKLVEKLGG
;
A
#
# COMPACT_ATOMS: atom_id res chain seq x y z
N MET A 1 -13.34 -7.30 -26.79
CA MET A 1 -12.68 -6.39 -25.84
C MET A 1 -11.20 -6.74 -25.87
N SER A 2 -10.32 -5.78 -26.14
CA SER A 2 -8.88 -6.04 -26.28
C SER A 2 -8.21 -6.17 -24.92
N ILE A 3 -7.31 -7.14 -24.79
CA ILE A 3 -6.49 -7.45 -23.59
C ILE A 3 -5.76 -6.20 -23.09
N ASP A 4 -5.32 -5.32 -24.01
CA ASP A 4 -4.67 -4.04 -23.69
C ASP A 4 -5.51 -3.15 -22.76
N ARG A 5 -6.85 -3.14 -22.91
CA ARG A 5 -7.72 -2.31 -22.06
C ARG A 5 -7.84 -2.85 -20.63
N LEU A 6 -7.74 -4.16 -20.44
CA LEU A 6 -7.81 -4.80 -19.13
C LEU A 6 -6.52 -4.58 -18.35
N ALA A 7 -5.36 -4.76 -19.00
CA ALA A 7 -4.06 -4.45 -18.42
C ALA A 7 -3.96 -2.98 -17.97
N ASP A 8 -4.36 -2.04 -18.82
CA ASP A 8 -4.38 -0.60 -18.49
C ASP A 8 -5.32 -0.24 -17.33
N GLN A 9 -6.42 -0.98 -17.15
CA GLN A 9 -7.35 -0.74 -16.06
C GLN A 9 -6.79 -1.26 -14.72
N GLN A 10 -6.15 -2.42 -14.74
CA GLN A 10 -5.51 -3.00 -13.57
C GLN A 10 -4.34 -2.12 -13.10
N ILE A 11 -3.46 -1.68 -14.02
CA ILE A 11 -2.35 -0.76 -13.71
C ILE A 11 -2.86 0.48 -12.97
N ARG A 12 -3.92 1.12 -13.48
CA ARG A 12 -4.51 2.31 -12.85
C ARG A 12 -5.10 2.03 -11.47
N LEU A 13 -5.68 0.86 -11.26
CA LEU A 13 -6.19 0.46 -9.94
C LEU A 13 -5.04 0.28 -8.94
N TYR A 14 -3.94 -0.34 -9.34
CA TYR A 14 -2.75 -0.46 -8.51
C TYR A 14 -2.14 0.90 -8.16
N GLU A 15 -1.95 1.77 -9.14
CA GLU A 15 -1.40 3.12 -8.93
C GLU A 15 -2.29 3.96 -7.99
N SER A 16 -3.61 3.87 -8.15
CA SER A 16 -4.57 4.56 -7.28
C SER A 16 -4.46 4.09 -5.82
N ARG A 17 -4.32 2.77 -5.61
CA ARG A 17 -4.19 2.18 -4.27
C ARG A 17 -2.87 2.54 -3.61
N LEU A 18 -1.77 2.53 -4.37
CA LEU A 18 -0.46 3.00 -3.89
C LEU A 18 -0.54 4.44 -3.42
N LYS A 19 -1.15 5.30 -4.25
CA LYS A 19 -1.34 6.71 -3.92
C LYS A 19 -2.16 6.90 -2.64
N HIS A 20 -3.24 6.14 -2.45
CA HIS A 20 -4.04 6.17 -1.22
C HIS A 20 -3.21 5.86 0.02
N ILE A 21 -2.37 4.84 -0.05
CA ILE A 21 -1.48 4.45 1.06
C ILE A 21 -0.45 5.53 1.36
N ASP A 22 0.13 6.14 0.32
CA ASP A 22 1.07 7.25 0.49
C ASP A 22 0.40 8.46 1.13
N GLU A 23 -0.83 8.79 0.73
CA GLU A 23 -1.62 9.85 1.36
C GLU A 23 -1.89 9.57 2.84
N LEU A 24 -2.20 8.32 3.20
CA LEU A 24 -2.42 7.91 4.59
C LEU A 24 -1.12 7.96 5.41
N ILE A 25 0.02 7.56 4.84
CA ILE A 25 1.33 7.68 5.50
C ILE A 25 1.63 9.15 5.79
N GLU A 26 1.41 10.04 4.84
CA GLU A 26 1.64 11.48 5.03
C GLU A 26 0.70 12.10 6.07
N LYS A 27 -0.55 11.64 6.14
CA LYS A 27 -1.48 12.04 7.20
C LYS A 27 -1.02 11.54 8.56
N ALA A 28 -0.59 10.28 8.66
CA ALA A 28 -0.07 9.71 9.91
C ALA A 28 1.21 10.45 10.37
N ARG A 29 2.13 10.77 9.46
CA ARG A 29 3.33 11.57 9.77
C ARG A 29 2.96 12.93 10.35
N ARG A 30 2.00 13.63 9.76
CA ARG A 30 1.52 14.92 10.25
C ARG A 30 0.82 14.80 11.61
N GLY A 31 -0.01 13.77 11.79
CA GLY A 31 -0.70 13.53 13.07
C GLY A 31 0.24 13.14 14.22
N LEU A 32 1.45 12.65 13.92
CA LEU A 32 2.48 12.38 14.92
C LEU A 32 3.13 13.65 15.50
N ASP A 33 3.07 14.78 14.79
CA ASP A 33 3.70 16.02 15.22
C ASP A 33 2.98 16.57 16.46
N GLY A 34 3.70 16.57 17.60
CA GLY A 34 3.16 17.02 18.89
C GLY A 34 2.29 15.99 19.61
N HIS A 35 2.14 14.76 19.09
CA HIS A 35 1.33 13.73 19.74
C HIS A 35 2.00 13.19 21.03
N PRO A 36 1.28 13.08 22.16
CA PRO A 36 1.84 12.61 23.44
C PRO A 36 2.47 11.21 23.37
N GLU A 37 1.88 10.30 22.58
CA GLU A 37 2.37 8.93 22.37
C GLU A 37 3.20 8.79 21.08
N ARG A 38 3.82 9.87 20.58
CA ARG A 38 4.55 9.89 19.29
C ARG A 38 5.45 8.68 19.09
N ALA A 39 6.35 8.36 20.03
CA ALA A 39 7.30 7.28 19.87
C ALA A 39 6.65 5.90 19.63
N ARG A 40 5.49 5.64 20.25
CA ARG A 40 4.74 4.40 20.08
C ARG A 40 4.11 4.34 18.69
N HIS A 41 3.43 5.41 18.29
CA HIS A 41 2.77 5.48 16.99
C HIS A 41 3.76 5.57 15.82
N GLU A 42 4.91 6.20 16.02
CA GLU A 42 6.01 6.27 15.06
C GLU A 42 6.60 4.89 14.79
N LYS A 43 6.73 4.04 15.82
CA LYS A 43 7.09 2.63 15.64
C LYS A 43 6.05 1.87 14.84
N THR A 44 4.76 2.03 15.16
CA THR A 44 3.67 1.41 14.40
C THR A 44 3.67 1.86 12.94
N LEU A 45 3.87 3.15 12.68
CA LEU A 45 3.98 3.69 11.32
C LEU A 45 5.18 3.09 10.57
N ALA A 46 6.34 2.99 11.22
CA ALA A 46 7.53 2.39 10.65
C ALA A 46 7.32 0.92 10.28
N ASP A 47 6.66 0.13 11.15
CA ASP A 47 6.35 -1.27 10.89
C ASP A 47 5.40 -1.42 9.68
N ILE A 48 4.43 -0.53 9.54
CA ILE A 48 3.50 -0.50 8.39
C ILE A 48 4.23 -0.12 7.10
N ILE A 49 5.09 0.91 7.12
CA ILE A 49 5.90 1.33 5.96
C ILE A 49 6.81 0.17 5.50
N ALA A 50 7.46 -0.52 6.44
CA ALA A 50 8.30 -1.67 6.11
C ALA A 50 7.51 -2.80 5.42
N ARG A 51 6.24 -3.02 5.80
CA ARG A 51 5.36 -3.99 5.12
C ARG A 51 5.00 -3.54 3.71
N ARG A 52 4.68 -2.25 3.52
CA ARG A 52 4.39 -1.64 2.22
C ARG A 52 5.59 -1.75 1.28
N ASP A 53 6.80 -1.46 1.76
CA ASP A 53 8.01 -1.52 0.94
C ASP A 53 8.35 -2.95 0.52
N ARG A 54 8.19 -3.94 1.41
CA ARG A 54 8.34 -5.36 1.04
C ARG A 54 7.32 -5.79 -0.02
N LEU A 55 6.10 -5.28 0.07
CA LEU A 55 5.05 -5.58 -0.90
C LEU A 55 5.36 -4.96 -2.27
N GLN A 56 5.89 -3.73 -2.28
CA GLN A 56 6.35 -3.07 -3.49
C GLN A 56 7.49 -3.84 -4.17
N VAL A 57 8.50 -4.27 -3.40
CA VAL A 57 9.60 -5.08 -3.94
C VAL A 57 9.07 -6.36 -4.59
N LYS A 58 8.16 -7.07 -3.92
CA LYS A 58 7.56 -8.29 -4.46
C LYS A 58 6.75 -8.03 -5.74
N LEU A 59 6.09 -6.88 -5.83
CA LEU A 59 5.35 -6.47 -7.03
C LEU A 59 6.30 -6.13 -8.18
N ASP A 60 7.41 -5.45 -7.90
CA ASP A 60 8.44 -5.13 -8.89
C ASP A 60 9.13 -6.40 -9.40
N GLU A 61 9.39 -7.37 -8.52
CA GLU A 61 9.90 -8.70 -8.88
C GLU A 61 8.93 -9.45 -9.81
N LEU A 62 7.64 -9.53 -9.44
CA LEU A 62 6.62 -10.17 -10.27
C LEU A 62 6.49 -9.50 -11.64
N ARG A 63 6.58 -8.18 -11.69
CA ARG A 63 6.53 -7.42 -12.94
C ARG A 63 7.74 -7.69 -13.83
N LEU A 64 8.91 -7.90 -13.23
CA LEU A 64 10.14 -8.23 -13.95
C LEU A 64 10.12 -9.68 -14.48
N GLU A 65 9.67 -10.62 -13.65
CA GLU A 65 9.65 -12.05 -13.97
C GLU A 65 8.54 -12.42 -14.95
N ASN A 66 7.38 -11.76 -14.86
CA ASN A 66 6.15 -12.13 -15.56
C ASN A 66 5.49 -10.92 -16.25
N PRO A 67 6.20 -10.17 -17.13
CA PRO A 67 5.72 -8.89 -17.65
C PRO A 67 4.40 -8.96 -18.42
N GLU A 68 4.06 -10.12 -19.00
CA GLU A 68 2.84 -10.31 -19.80
C GLU A 68 1.61 -10.73 -18.97
N ASN A 69 1.80 -11.25 -17.76
CA ASN A 69 0.76 -11.86 -16.92
C ASN A 69 0.90 -11.53 -15.42
N TRP A 70 1.67 -10.50 -15.07
CA TRP A 70 1.95 -10.10 -13.69
C TRP A 70 0.68 -9.78 -12.89
N ASP A 71 -0.39 -9.34 -13.54
CA ASP A 71 -1.69 -9.08 -12.92
C ASP A 71 -2.34 -10.36 -12.39
N GLU A 72 -2.34 -11.44 -13.18
CA GLU A 72 -2.79 -12.76 -12.73
C GLU A 72 -1.89 -13.29 -11.59
N GLU A 73 -0.58 -13.09 -11.68
CA GLU A 73 0.36 -13.54 -10.66
C GLU A 73 0.19 -12.77 -9.33
N ILE A 74 -0.16 -11.48 -9.39
CA ILE A 74 -0.53 -10.72 -8.19
C ILE A 74 -1.80 -11.28 -7.55
N GLU A 75 -2.82 -11.58 -8.36
CA GLU A 75 -4.07 -12.14 -7.86
C GLU A 75 -3.85 -13.51 -7.21
N LYS A 76 -3.10 -14.40 -7.87
CA LYS A 76 -2.71 -15.72 -7.34
C LYS A 76 -1.88 -15.61 -6.05
N ALA A 77 -0.97 -14.64 -5.99
CA ALA A 77 -0.16 -14.38 -4.81
C ALA A 77 -0.95 -13.71 -3.67
N GLY A 78 -2.20 -13.31 -3.91
CA GLY A 78 -3.07 -12.68 -2.92
C GLY A 78 -2.58 -11.32 -2.44
N LEU A 79 -1.71 -10.63 -3.20
CA LEU A 79 -1.10 -9.39 -2.74
C LEU A 79 -2.13 -8.27 -2.57
N MET A 80 -3.25 -8.35 -3.30
CA MET A 80 -4.39 -7.43 -3.16
C MET A 80 -4.96 -7.40 -1.75
N GLY A 81 -5.09 -8.56 -1.09
CA GLY A 81 -5.56 -8.60 0.30
C GLY A 81 -4.56 -7.97 1.27
N ILE A 82 -3.27 -8.06 0.97
CA ILE A 82 -2.22 -7.45 1.81
C ILE A 82 -2.26 -5.92 1.69
N TRP A 83 -2.50 -5.39 0.47
CA TRP A 83 -2.69 -3.97 0.23
C TRP A 83 -3.86 -3.41 1.06
N ASP A 84 -5.01 -4.09 1.06
CA ASP A 84 -6.19 -3.65 1.81
C ASP A 84 -5.93 -3.65 3.33
N ILE A 85 -5.20 -4.65 3.85
CA ILE A 85 -4.83 -4.69 5.27
C ILE A 85 -3.90 -3.52 5.63
N ILE A 86 -2.92 -3.20 4.78
CA ILE A 86 -2.01 -2.06 5.01
C ILE A 86 -2.80 -0.75 5.04
N ALA A 87 -3.71 -0.55 4.09
CA ALA A 87 -4.57 0.63 4.05
C ALA A 87 -5.41 0.74 5.33
N GLN A 88 -6.06 -0.34 5.76
CA GLN A 88 -6.85 -0.35 7.00
C GLN A 88 -6.01 -0.09 8.26
N ASP A 89 -4.80 -0.63 8.33
CA ASP A 89 -3.90 -0.40 9.47
C ASP A 89 -3.47 1.07 9.53
N LEU A 90 -3.23 1.70 8.37
CA LEU A 90 -2.95 3.13 8.27
C LEU A 90 -4.15 3.99 8.62
N GLU A 91 -5.35 3.67 8.13
CA GLU A 91 -6.59 4.38 8.46
C GLU A 91 -6.82 4.40 9.97
N LYS A 92 -6.73 3.24 10.62
CA LYS A 92 -6.83 3.12 12.09
C LYS A 92 -5.75 3.91 12.83
N LEU A 93 -4.55 4.02 12.26
CA LEU A 93 -3.49 4.81 12.86
C LEU A 93 -3.78 6.30 12.72
N VAL A 94 -4.20 6.76 11.55
CA VAL A 94 -4.60 8.15 11.29
C VAL A 94 -5.75 8.56 12.21
N GLU A 95 -6.77 7.72 12.38
CA GLU A 95 -7.88 7.98 13.31
C GLU A 95 -7.39 8.19 14.76
N LYS A 96 -6.46 7.35 15.22
CA LYS A 96 -5.87 7.48 16.57
C LYS A 96 -5.04 8.74 16.76
N LEU A 97 -4.46 9.24 15.68
CA LEU A 97 -3.68 10.47 15.68
C LEU A 97 -4.56 11.72 15.53
N GLY A 98 -5.88 11.57 15.54
CA GLY A 98 -6.83 12.68 15.43
C GLY A 98 -7.10 13.13 14.00
N GLY A 99 -7.16 12.16 13.07
CA GLY A 99 -7.37 12.35 11.64
C GLY A 99 -8.43 13.37 11.22
#